data_AF-M3URA2-F1
#
_entry.id   AF-M3URA2-F1
#
_cell.length_a   1.000
_cell.length_b   1.000
_cell.length_c   1.000
_cell.angle_alpha   90.00
_cell.angle_beta   90.00
_cell.angle_gamma   90.00
#
_symmetry.space_group_name_H-M   'P 1'
#
loop_
_entity.id
_entity.type
_entity.pdbx_description
1 polymer ?
#
loop_
_entity_poly.entity_id
_entity_poly.type
_entity_poly.pdbx_seq_one_letter_code
_entity_poly.pdbx_strand_id
1 'polypeptide(L)'
;MSNEDTPKVILSTYPTNLMINQPATIRYQTLRKLVTGFEKVGAVASSEKLTEAVFRVLISNEADKTYKDALIQIVPKLVKVLMKGPDADEKTKSRCIQCFIQPLSDFLVGTESSALIKSSAARALIAAYSYLDDDTFKYFLVPVVRGSFTEEDYQETTVVDVVLGIMPRLVESDYGWIARGIEIFYGNETYSYRKEALRMICYLASNKFNKEAMQKYIMKIYLKIPHDKAWIIRREFVRSMEYVIDKIFDEDVDSVYNQYIELTHDEQKQVVAGCIEILPTIIRNERIQYKMKELNFIDTFRKLTTFNDNVDVCLIKIIPYLIKLYPEEEEYFLNLMEKSCDSIEEIMRNTVNIIFKQVFDLAHNKNILLNIFEKLANDQSAGIKSEMRRYICDVLSLDTGRFSDLFRSLVEESNFRVKVSIAQHLPVLRTMSFYDDVLVKLTMSGFFGVREVALKEIENCLKENESKRSILFNQFLTYQKGNCHQRQALAYAFVAVSKGNEEYTTKATPNLILMLDDPISNVRISTLIALGKLHSSSQDVKFALSTLLKNEHDTDVHNIAEQIYARIC
;
A
#
# COMPACT_ATOMS: atom_id res chain seq x y z
N MET A 1 -41.53 2.39 -30.13
CA MET A 1 -40.51 2.18 -31.18
C MET A 1 -39.54 3.34 -31.10
N SER A 2 -38.26 3.09 -30.88
CA SER A 2 -37.22 4.12 -30.80
C SER A 2 -37.17 4.89 -32.12
N ASN A 3 -37.45 6.20 -32.08
CA ASN A 3 -37.13 7.10 -33.18
C ASN A 3 -35.61 7.22 -33.25
N GLU A 4 -34.96 6.26 -33.90
CA GLU A 4 -33.57 6.39 -34.25
C GLU A 4 -33.42 7.37 -35.42
N ASP A 5 -32.69 8.45 -35.18
CA ASP A 5 -32.41 9.45 -36.20
C ASP A 5 -31.64 8.80 -37.36
N THR A 6 -32.17 8.91 -38.59
CA THR A 6 -31.50 8.42 -39.80
C THR A 6 -30.36 9.36 -40.20
N PRO A 7 -29.34 8.92 -40.97
CA PRO A 7 -28.23 9.78 -41.41
C PRO A 7 -28.69 11.09 -42.08
N LYS A 8 -29.75 11.01 -42.91
CA LYS A 8 -30.35 12.19 -43.56
C LYS A 8 -30.95 13.17 -42.55
N VAL A 9 -31.66 12.67 -41.53
CA VAL A 9 -32.23 13.49 -40.46
C VAL A 9 -31.10 14.15 -39.66
N ILE A 10 -30.11 13.38 -39.22
CA ILE A 10 -28.94 13.87 -38.46
C ILE A 10 -28.27 15.04 -39.20
N LEU A 11 -27.93 14.85 -40.48
CA LEU A 11 -27.26 15.86 -41.30
C LEU A 11 -28.08 17.14 -41.51
N SER A 12 -29.41 17.06 -41.39
CA SER A 12 -30.30 18.20 -41.60
C SER A 12 -30.68 18.94 -40.31
N THR A 13 -30.74 18.25 -39.17
CA THR A 13 -31.27 18.82 -37.93
C THR A 13 -30.19 19.14 -36.90
N TYR A 14 -29.13 18.32 -36.80
CA TYR A 14 -28.13 18.49 -35.74
C TYR A 14 -27.36 19.81 -35.87
N PRO A 15 -26.93 20.27 -37.07
CA PRO A 15 -26.28 21.57 -37.22
C PRO A 15 -27.12 22.74 -36.68
N THR A 16 -28.41 22.77 -37.00
CA THR A 16 -29.34 23.82 -36.54
C THR A 16 -29.58 23.70 -35.04
N ASN A 17 -29.79 22.49 -34.53
CA ASN A 17 -30.07 22.25 -33.11
C ASN A 17 -28.90 22.61 -32.18
N LEU A 18 -27.66 22.59 -32.68
CA LEU A 18 -26.47 22.96 -31.91
C LEU A 18 -26.26 24.48 -31.82
N MET A 19 -26.93 25.28 -32.65
CA MET A 19 -26.76 26.74 -32.70
C MET A 19 -27.10 27.41 -31.37
N ILE A 20 -26.37 28.49 -31.05
CA ILE A 20 -26.44 29.18 -29.75
C ILE A 20 -27.82 29.81 -29.50
N ASN A 21 -28.53 30.19 -30.56
CA ASN A 21 -29.88 30.75 -30.47
C ASN A 21 -30.98 29.71 -30.19
N GLN A 22 -30.67 28.40 -30.20
CA GLN A 22 -31.65 27.36 -29.88
C GLN A 22 -31.84 27.20 -28.36
N PRO A 23 -33.01 26.74 -27.88
CA PRO A 23 -33.23 26.42 -26.48
C PRO A 23 -32.18 25.44 -25.92
N ALA A 24 -31.70 25.67 -24.69
CA ALA A 24 -30.69 24.83 -24.06
C ALA A 24 -31.08 23.34 -24.02
N THR A 25 -32.37 23.04 -23.80
CA THR A 25 -32.91 21.68 -23.83
C THR A 25 -32.63 20.97 -25.16
N ILE A 26 -32.86 21.65 -26.28
CA ILE A 26 -32.62 21.12 -27.63
C ILE A 26 -31.11 20.93 -27.88
N ARG A 27 -30.30 21.91 -27.47
CA ARG A 27 -28.84 21.85 -27.60
C ARG A 27 -28.25 20.65 -26.85
N TYR A 28 -28.59 20.48 -25.57
CA TYR A 28 -28.06 19.38 -24.75
C TYR A 28 -28.61 18.00 -25.15
N GLN A 29 -29.87 17.91 -25.60
CA GLN A 29 -30.41 16.66 -26.13
C GLN A 29 -29.67 16.23 -27.41
N THR A 30 -29.37 17.18 -28.29
CA THR A 30 -28.60 16.93 -29.52
C THR A 30 -27.16 16.56 -29.19
N LEU A 31 -26.53 17.29 -28.25
CA LEU A 31 -25.17 17.02 -27.80
C LEU A 31 -24.98 15.58 -27.29
N ARG A 32 -25.93 15.06 -26.49
CA ARG A 32 -25.90 13.68 -25.97
C ARG A 32 -25.91 12.62 -27.07
N LYS A 33 -26.49 12.92 -28.22
CA LYS A 33 -26.57 12.03 -29.39
C LYS A 33 -25.50 12.31 -30.44
N LEU A 34 -24.65 13.33 -30.24
CA LEU A 34 -23.77 13.81 -31.31
C LEU A 34 -22.74 12.77 -31.73
N VAL A 35 -22.17 12.03 -30.77
CA VAL A 35 -21.20 10.97 -31.05
C VAL A 35 -21.82 9.85 -31.88
N THR A 36 -22.98 9.34 -31.49
CA THR A 36 -23.69 8.30 -32.24
C THR A 36 -24.16 8.82 -33.61
N GLY A 37 -24.45 10.12 -33.71
CA GLY A 37 -24.72 10.79 -34.97
C GLY A 37 -23.52 10.76 -35.93
N PHE A 38 -22.32 11.10 -35.45
CA PHE A 38 -21.08 11.01 -36.24
C PHE A 38 -20.80 9.57 -36.69
N GLU A 39 -20.95 8.60 -35.80
CA GLU A 39 -20.75 7.18 -36.10
C GLU A 39 -21.72 6.66 -37.18
N LYS A 40 -23.00 7.06 -37.12
CA LYS A 40 -24.03 6.65 -38.07
C LYS A 40 -23.88 7.27 -39.46
N VAL A 41 -23.37 8.50 -39.52
CA VAL A 41 -23.25 9.27 -40.77
C VAL A 41 -21.95 8.95 -41.51
N GLY A 42 -20.90 8.53 -40.80
CA GLY A 42 -19.57 8.26 -41.37
C GLY A 42 -18.66 9.48 -41.29
N ALA A 43 -17.34 9.26 -41.43
CA ALA A 43 -16.32 10.29 -41.28
C ALA A 43 -16.45 11.39 -42.34
N VAL A 44 -16.66 11.02 -43.61
CA VAL A 44 -16.72 11.98 -44.74
C VAL A 44 -17.88 12.96 -44.57
N ALA A 45 -19.10 12.44 -44.47
CA ALA A 45 -20.29 13.27 -44.38
C ALA A 45 -20.35 14.07 -43.06
N SER A 46 -19.83 13.51 -41.96
CA SER A 46 -19.70 14.26 -40.70
C SER A 46 -18.70 15.41 -40.82
N SER A 47 -17.57 15.18 -41.50
CA SER A 47 -16.55 16.21 -41.74
C SER A 47 -17.08 17.38 -42.56
N GLU A 48 -17.97 17.13 -43.52
CA GLU A 48 -18.52 18.20 -44.38
C GLU A 48 -19.59 19.04 -43.69
N LYS A 49 -20.44 18.42 -42.85
CA LYS A 49 -21.68 19.07 -42.38
C LYS A 49 -21.79 19.24 -40.88
N LEU A 50 -21.21 18.33 -40.08
CA LEU A 50 -21.38 18.35 -38.62
C LEU A 50 -20.23 19.08 -37.92
N THR A 51 -18.99 18.91 -38.38
CA THR A 51 -17.81 19.54 -37.77
C THR A 51 -17.90 21.06 -37.71
N GLU A 52 -18.39 21.69 -38.77
CA GLU A 52 -18.55 23.15 -38.87
C GLU A 52 -19.52 23.67 -37.81
N ALA A 53 -20.62 22.96 -37.55
CA ALA A 53 -21.59 23.35 -36.54
C ALA A 53 -20.98 23.31 -35.13
N VAL A 54 -20.19 22.27 -34.85
CA VAL A 54 -19.47 22.11 -33.58
C VAL A 54 -18.39 23.20 -33.44
N PHE A 55 -17.62 23.45 -34.50
CA PHE A 55 -16.57 24.47 -34.56
C PHE A 55 -17.12 25.87 -34.25
N ARG A 56 -18.23 26.26 -34.88
CA ARG A 56 -18.87 27.57 -34.64
C ARG A 56 -19.25 27.79 -33.18
N VAL A 57 -19.69 26.74 -32.48
CA VAL A 57 -20.02 26.83 -31.05
C VAL A 57 -18.75 27.00 -30.22
N LEU A 58 -17.68 26.26 -30.53
CA LEU A 58 -16.40 26.34 -29.82
C LEU A 58 -15.84 27.77 -29.85
N ILE A 59 -15.74 28.36 -31.05
CA ILE A 59 -15.09 29.67 -31.22
C ILE A 59 -15.98 30.88 -30.88
N SER A 60 -17.28 30.67 -30.65
CA SER A 60 -18.20 31.80 -30.41
C SER A 60 -18.07 32.38 -29.00
N ASN A 61 -17.92 33.69 -28.89
CA ASN A 61 -17.93 34.39 -27.60
C ASN A 61 -19.33 34.44 -26.94
N GLU A 62 -20.39 34.16 -27.69
CA GLU A 62 -21.77 34.18 -27.21
C GLU A 62 -22.21 32.85 -26.57
N ALA A 63 -21.45 31.77 -26.81
CA ALA A 63 -21.77 30.46 -26.24
C ALA A 63 -21.42 30.40 -24.76
N ASP A 64 -22.39 29.99 -23.94
CA ASP A 64 -22.21 29.77 -22.51
C ASP A 64 -21.07 28.76 -22.22
N LYS A 65 -20.29 29.04 -21.17
CA LYS A 65 -19.10 28.27 -20.81
C LYS A 65 -19.43 26.82 -20.45
N THR A 66 -20.56 26.56 -19.80
CA THR A 66 -20.96 25.17 -19.47
C THR A 66 -21.33 24.39 -20.72
N TYR A 67 -21.96 25.06 -21.70
CA TYR A 67 -22.28 24.41 -22.97
C TYR A 67 -21.03 24.12 -23.81
N LYS A 68 -20.09 25.07 -23.88
CA LYS A 68 -18.77 24.85 -24.51
C LYS A 68 -18.01 23.71 -23.84
N ASP A 69 -17.95 23.69 -22.50
CA ASP A 69 -17.30 22.64 -21.72
C ASP A 69 -17.88 21.25 -22.05
N ALA A 70 -19.20 21.10 -22.00
CA ALA A 70 -19.87 19.84 -22.32
C ALA A 70 -19.55 19.36 -23.76
N LEU A 71 -19.40 20.30 -24.69
CA LEU A 71 -19.06 20.01 -26.07
C LEU A 71 -17.58 19.63 -26.23
N ILE A 72 -16.66 20.32 -25.55
CA ILE A 72 -15.23 19.95 -25.51
C ILE A 72 -15.05 18.52 -25.00
N GLN A 73 -15.78 18.11 -23.96
CA GLN A 73 -15.69 16.78 -23.37
C GLN A 73 -16.03 15.63 -24.35
N ILE A 74 -16.84 15.89 -25.38
CA ILE A 74 -17.18 14.87 -26.38
C ILE A 74 -16.26 14.89 -27.62
N VAL A 75 -15.49 15.97 -27.83
CA VAL A 75 -14.58 16.12 -28.98
C VAL A 75 -13.66 14.90 -29.18
N PRO A 76 -13.04 14.28 -28.16
CA PRO A 76 -12.15 13.13 -28.39
C PRO A 76 -12.82 11.97 -29.10
N LYS A 77 -14.13 11.74 -28.83
CA LYS A 77 -14.91 10.70 -29.51
C LYS A 77 -15.22 11.09 -30.96
N LEU A 78 -15.43 12.37 -31.23
CA LEU A 78 -15.61 12.89 -32.59
C LEU A 78 -14.32 12.78 -33.40
N VAL A 79 -13.17 13.14 -32.80
CA VAL A 79 -11.84 12.98 -33.39
C VAL A 79 -11.59 11.51 -33.75
N LYS A 80 -11.94 10.57 -32.87
CA LYS A 80 -11.83 9.14 -33.17
C LYS A 80 -12.58 8.75 -34.45
N VAL A 81 -13.83 9.21 -34.62
CA VAL A 81 -14.61 8.91 -35.84
C VAL A 81 -13.93 9.50 -37.08
N LEU A 82 -13.47 10.75 -37.02
CA LEU A 82 -12.88 11.42 -38.18
C LEU A 82 -11.49 10.92 -38.56
N MET A 83 -10.73 10.41 -37.59
CA MET A 83 -9.35 9.95 -37.77
C MET A 83 -9.23 8.44 -38.00
N LYS A 84 -10.15 7.65 -37.43
CA LYS A 84 -10.12 6.17 -37.47
C LYS A 84 -11.37 5.55 -38.10
N GLY A 85 -12.29 6.35 -38.61
CA GLY A 85 -13.46 5.87 -39.34
C GLY A 85 -13.06 5.08 -40.59
N PRO A 86 -13.84 4.06 -40.99
CA PRO A 86 -13.50 3.21 -42.14
C PRO A 86 -13.49 3.98 -43.47
N ASP A 87 -14.23 5.09 -43.54
CA ASP A 87 -14.32 5.99 -44.69
C ASP A 87 -13.44 7.25 -44.56
N ALA A 88 -12.62 7.36 -43.51
CA ALA A 88 -11.79 8.54 -43.28
C ALA A 88 -10.70 8.71 -44.36
N ASP A 89 -10.58 9.92 -44.90
CA ASP A 89 -9.60 10.30 -45.91
C ASP A 89 -8.78 11.53 -45.47
N GLU A 90 -7.82 11.97 -46.30
CA GLU A 90 -6.98 13.12 -45.96
C GLU A 90 -7.78 14.43 -45.77
N LYS A 91 -8.93 14.58 -46.46
CA LYS A 91 -9.79 15.76 -46.27
C LYS A 91 -10.51 15.69 -44.92
N THR A 92 -11.00 14.51 -44.51
CA THR A 92 -11.63 14.35 -43.19
C THR A 92 -10.65 14.64 -42.07
N LYS A 93 -9.41 14.18 -42.19
CA LYS A 93 -8.33 14.47 -41.22
C LYS A 93 -7.99 15.95 -41.16
N SER A 94 -7.77 16.59 -42.31
CA SER A 94 -7.51 18.03 -42.38
C SER A 94 -8.63 18.84 -41.72
N ARG A 95 -9.89 18.41 -41.93
CA ARG A 95 -11.05 19.07 -41.33
C ARG A 95 -11.13 18.86 -39.82
N CYS A 96 -10.80 17.66 -39.34
CA CYS A 96 -10.70 17.37 -37.91
C CYS A 96 -9.62 18.24 -37.23
N ILE A 97 -8.48 18.46 -37.88
CA ILE A 97 -7.43 19.35 -37.36
C ILE A 97 -7.97 20.77 -37.22
N GLN A 98 -8.53 21.33 -38.30
CA GLN A 98 -9.05 22.71 -38.33
C GLN A 98 -10.19 22.96 -37.35
N CYS A 99 -11.13 22.01 -37.24
CA CYS A 99 -12.35 22.23 -36.47
C CYS A 99 -12.22 21.83 -35.00
N PHE A 100 -11.28 20.95 -34.64
CA PHE A 100 -11.16 20.41 -33.28
C PHE A 100 -9.77 20.59 -32.68
N ILE A 101 -8.70 20.14 -33.35
CA ILE A 101 -7.37 20.18 -32.74
C ILE A 101 -6.92 21.63 -32.56
N GLN A 102 -6.98 22.45 -33.61
CA GLN A 102 -6.56 23.85 -33.56
C GLN A 102 -7.39 24.68 -32.55
N PRO A 103 -8.73 24.58 -32.47
CA PRO A 103 -9.50 25.32 -31.47
C PRO A 103 -9.22 24.89 -30.03
N LEU A 104 -9.05 23.58 -29.79
CA LEU A 104 -8.67 23.11 -28.46
C LEU A 104 -7.28 23.61 -28.07
N SER A 105 -6.36 23.63 -29.03
CA SER A 105 -5.04 24.22 -28.91
C SER A 105 -5.11 25.71 -28.58
N ASP A 106 -5.91 26.49 -29.30
CA ASP A 106 -6.11 27.91 -29.08
C ASP A 106 -6.71 28.21 -27.69
N PHE A 107 -7.53 27.31 -27.12
CA PHE A 107 -7.98 27.49 -25.74
C PHE A 107 -6.86 27.35 -24.71
N LEU A 108 -5.84 26.53 -25.00
CA LEU A 108 -4.68 26.40 -24.11
C LEU A 108 -3.74 27.60 -24.18
N VAL A 109 -3.48 28.10 -25.40
CA VAL A 109 -2.49 29.16 -25.67
C VAL A 109 -3.12 30.46 -26.16
N GLY A 110 -4.36 30.74 -25.79
CA GLY A 110 -5.09 31.91 -26.31
C GLY A 110 -5.66 32.78 -25.20
N THR A 111 -6.49 33.73 -25.61
CA THR A 111 -7.12 34.73 -24.74
C THR A 111 -8.24 34.18 -23.87
N GLU A 112 -8.53 32.88 -23.93
CA GLU A 112 -9.54 32.25 -23.09
C GLU A 112 -9.12 32.34 -21.62
N SER A 113 -9.92 33.00 -20.79
CA SER A 113 -9.62 33.21 -19.36
C SER A 113 -10.25 32.16 -18.46
N SER A 114 -11.12 31.31 -18.99
CA SER A 114 -11.82 30.30 -18.22
C SER A 114 -10.95 29.08 -17.92
N ALA A 115 -10.58 28.92 -16.65
CA ALA A 115 -9.91 27.72 -16.15
C ALA A 115 -10.68 26.42 -16.46
N LEU A 116 -12.03 26.46 -16.46
CA LEU A 116 -12.88 25.32 -16.82
C LEU A 116 -12.63 24.88 -18.28
N ILE A 117 -12.70 25.83 -19.21
CA ILE A 117 -12.51 25.55 -20.64
C ILE A 117 -11.09 25.07 -20.91
N LYS A 118 -10.09 25.72 -20.32
CA LYS A 118 -8.67 25.35 -20.43
C LYS A 118 -8.39 23.93 -19.93
N SER A 119 -8.88 23.59 -18.73
CA SER A 119 -8.74 22.24 -18.17
C SER A 119 -9.45 21.17 -19.02
N SER A 120 -10.63 21.48 -19.54
CA SER A 120 -11.36 20.56 -20.41
C SER A 120 -10.71 20.41 -21.78
N ALA A 121 -10.14 21.48 -22.35
CA ALA A 121 -9.39 21.44 -23.59
C ALA A 121 -8.12 20.59 -23.45
N ALA A 122 -7.38 20.76 -22.35
CA ALA A 122 -6.22 19.93 -22.03
C ALA A 122 -6.59 18.44 -21.97
N ARG A 123 -7.64 18.09 -21.20
CA ARG A 123 -8.13 16.71 -21.10
C ARG A 123 -8.61 16.16 -22.46
N ALA A 124 -9.28 16.98 -23.26
CA ALA A 124 -9.74 16.58 -24.58
C ALA A 124 -8.56 16.32 -25.53
N LEU A 125 -7.53 17.16 -25.54
CA LEU A 125 -6.33 16.93 -26.34
C LEU A 125 -5.56 15.67 -25.90
N ILE A 126 -5.46 15.44 -24.59
CA ILE A 126 -4.87 14.21 -24.04
C ILE A 126 -5.68 12.97 -24.47
N ALA A 127 -7.01 13.03 -24.45
CA ALA A 127 -7.81 11.90 -24.90
C ALA A 127 -7.74 11.70 -26.43
N ALA A 128 -7.62 12.80 -27.18
CA ALA A 128 -7.62 12.79 -28.65
C ALA A 128 -6.29 12.31 -29.25
N TYR A 129 -5.15 12.56 -28.59
CA TYR A 129 -3.84 12.29 -29.20
C TYR A 129 -3.68 10.82 -29.60
N SER A 130 -4.28 9.87 -28.87
CA SER A 130 -4.19 8.44 -29.18
C SER A 130 -4.82 8.06 -30.54
N TYR A 131 -5.72 8.89 -31.06
CA TYR A 131 -6.40 8.66 -32.34
C TYR A 131 -5.72 9.35 -33.52
N LEU A 132 -4.82 10.31 -33.29
CA LEU A 132 -4.11 11.00 -34.35
C LEU A 132 -3.13 10.06 -35.05
N ASP A 133 -2.99 10.15 -36.38
CA ASP A 133 -1.84 9.55 -37.06
C ASP A 133 -0.53 10.27 -36.71
N ASP A 134 0.60 9.69 -37.10
CA ASP A 134 1.92 10.17 -36.69
C ASP A 134 2.25 11.55 -37.27
N ASP A 135 1.84 11.83 -38.51
CA ASP A 135 2.03 13.13 -39.14
C ASP A 135 1.19 14.20 -38.46
N THR A 136 -0.08 13.91 -38.17
CA THR A 136 -0.95 14.87 -37.47
C THR A 136 -0.42 15.16 -36.06
N PHE A 137 0.01 14.12 -35.34
CA PHE A 137 0.60 14.29 -34.02
C PHE A 137 1.86 15.16 -34.07
N LYS A 138 2.80 14.83 -34.96
CA LYS A 138 4.11 15.47 -35.04
C LYS A 138 4.07 16.89 -35.61
N TYR A 139 3.26 17.14 -36.63
CA TYR A 139 3.27 18.41 -37.35
C TYR A 139 2.17 19.39 -36.92
N PHE A 140 1.17 18.94 -36.15
CA PHE A 140 0.10 19.84 -35.68
C PHE A 140 0.01 19.89 -34.15
N LEU A 141 0.02 18.77 -33.45
CA LEU A 141 -0.11 18.79 -31.98
C LEU A 141 1.18 19.23 -31.28
N VAL A 142 2.32 18.61 -31.63
CA VAL A 142 3.62 18.93 -30.99
C VAL A 142 4.01 20.41 -31.13
N PRO A 143 3.88 21.07 -32.30
CA PRO A 143 4.25 22.48 -32.45
C PRO A 143 3.41 23.42 -31.57
N VAL A 144 2.10 23.15 -31.42
CA VAL A 144 1.25 23.91 -30.51
C VAL A 144 1.77 23.79 -29.08
N VAL A 145 1.90 22.56 -28.59
CA VAL A 145 2.30 22.29 -27.20
C VAL A 145 3.69 22.87 -26.92
N ARG A 146 4.59 22.81 -27.90
CA ARG A 146 5.90 23.44 -27.83
C ARG A 146 5.81 24.97 -27.76
N GLY A 147 4.95 25.59 -28.58
CA GLY A 147 4.72 27.04 -28.56
C GLY A 147 4.18 27.55 -27.23
N SER A 148 3.37 26.73 -26.54
CA SER A 148 2.84 27.04 -25.20
C SER A 148 3.91 27.29 -24.14
N PHE A 149 5.14 26.78 -24.33
CA PHE A 149 6.24 27.01 -23.40
C PHE A 149 6.97 28.34 -23.61
N THR A 150 6.90 28.93 -24.80
CA THR A 150 7.80 30.01 -25.21
C THR A 150 7.21 31.41 -25.10
N GLU A 151 5.89 31.53 -25.00
CA GLU A 151 5.19 32.81 -24.99
C GLU A 151 4.69 33.12 -23.56
N GLU A 152 5.16 34.23 -22.98
CA GLU A 152 4.90 34.60 -21.57
C GLU A 152 3.40 34.70 -21.26
N ASP A 153 2.59 35.16 -22.22
CA ASP A 153 1.13 35.29 -22.10
C ASP A 153 0.38 33.95 -22.06
N TYR A 154 1.06 32.84 -22.41
CA TYR A 154 0.46 31.51 -22.57
C TYR A 154 1.02 30.46 -21.61
N GLN A 155 1.84 30.88 -20.65
CA GLN A 155 2.32 30.00 -19.60
C GLN A 155 1.17 29.65 -18.65
N GLU A 156 0.62 28.45 -18.83
CA GLU A 156 -0.35 27.87 -17.90
C GLU A 156 0.13 26.51 -17.38
N THR A 157 -0.24 26.20 -16.14
CA THR A 157 0.06 24.88 -15.56
C THR A 157 -0.66 23.73 -16.28
N THR A 158 -1.77 24.01 -16.98
CA THR A 158 -2.54 23.04 -17.77
C THR A 158 -1.75 22.48 -18.96
N VAL A 159 -0.78 23.24 -19.49
CA VAL A 159 0.11 22.81 -20.58
C VAL A 159 0.96 21.61 -20.13
N VAL A 160 1.39 21.61 -18.87
CA VAL A 160 2.18 20.50 -18.31
C VAL A 160 1.38 19.21 -18.30
N ASP A 161 0.08 19.26 -17.97
CA ASP A 161 -0.79 18.08 -18.04
C ASP A 161 -0.86 17.51 -19.47
N VAL A 162 -0.94 18.38 -20.48
CA VAL A 162 -0.95 17.97 -21.89
C VAL A 162 0.36 17.30 -22.27
N VAL A 163 1.49 17.93 -21.94
CA VAL A 163 2.83 17.40 -22.24
C VAL A 163 3.03 16.03 -21.61
N LEU A 164 2.68 15.88 -20.34
CA LEU A 164 2.77 14.61 -19.63
C LEU A 164 1.82 13.56 -20.23
N GLY A 165 0.61 13.96 -20.61
CA GLY A 165 -0.38 13.09 -21.23
C GLY A 165 0.04 12.55 -22.60
N ILE A 166 0.66 13.39 -23.44
CA ILE A 166 1.14 13.00 -24.78
C ILE A 166 2.54 12.37 -24.75
N MET A 167 3.25 12.47 -23.63
CA MET A 167 4.62 11.98 -23.43
C MET A 167 4.84 10.54 -23.96
N PRO A 168 3.90 9.58 -23.82
CA PRO A 168 4.08 8.23 -24.36
C PRO A 168 4.46 8.21 -25.85
N ARG A 169 3.96 9.14 -26.66
CA ARG A 169 4.26 9.25 -28.10
C ARG A 169 5.44 10.16 -28.46
N LEU A 170 5.99 10.92 -27.50
CA LEU A 170 7.15 11.78 -27.76
C LEU A 170 8.44 10.95 -27.90
N VAL A 171 9.33 11.40 -28.78
CA VAL A 171 10.61 10.75 -29.13
C VAL A 171 11.80 11.60 -28.70
N GLU A 172 13.03 11.07 -28.77
CA GLU A 172 14.22 11.76 -28.26
C GLU A 172 14.45 13.15 -28.88
N SER A 173 14.11 13.34 -30.16
CA SER A 173 14.21 14.66 -30.81
C SER A 173 13.33 15.73 -30.15
N ASP A 174 12.30 15.32 -29.40
CA ASP A 174 11.42 16.24 -28.66
C ASP A 174 11.99 16.68 -27.32
N TYR A 175 12.91 15.91 -26.73
CA TYR A 175 13.41 16.14 -25.38
C TYR A 175 14.09 17.50 -25.21
N GLY A 176 14.72 18.02 -26.26
CA GLY A 176 15.37 19.32 -26.23
C GLY A 176 14.40 20.48 -25.98
N TRP A 177 13.25 20.49 -26.64
CA TRP A 177 12.28 21.57 -26.44
C TRP A 177 11.51 21.41 -25.12
N ILE A 178 11.28 20.17 -24.67
CA ILE A 178 10.69 19.89 -23.35
C ILE A 178 11.61 20.41 -22.25
N ALA A 179 12.91 20.11 -22.32
CA ALA A 179 13.90 20.59 -21.37
C ALA A 179 13.96 22.12 -21.32
N ARG A 180 13.86 22.78 -22.48
CA ARG A 180 13.77 24.24 -22.54
C ARG A 180 12.49 24.76 -21.87
N GLY A 181 11.36 24.08 -22.06
CA GLY A 181 10.11 24.41 -21.38
C GLY A 181 10.21 24.30 -19.85
N ILE A 182 10.87 23.24 -19.36
CA ILE A 182 11.17 23.07 -17.92
C ILE A 182 12.04 24.22 -17.42
N GLU A 183 13.05 24.64 -18.18
CA GLU A 183 13.91 25.78 -17.81
C GLU A 183 13.13 27.08 -17.66
N ILE A 184 12.20 27.33 -18.59
CA ILE A 184 11.33 28.52 -18.56
C ILE A 184 10.41 28.48 -17.34
N PHE A 185 9.73 27.35 -17.11
CA PHE A 185 8.83 27.20 -15.96
C PHE A 185 9.57 27.33 -14.62
N TYR A 186 10.78 26.76 -14.52
CA TYR A 186 11.61 26.89 -13.33
C TYR A 186 12.15 28.32 -13.14
N GLY A 187 12.39 29.07 -14.23
CA GLY A 187 12.81 30.47 -14.17
C GLY A 187 11.71 31.44 -13.71
N ASN A 188 10.45 31.01 -13.65
CA ASN A 188 9.32 31.88 -13.32
C ASN A 188 9.33 32.30 -11.83
N GLU A 189 8.94 33.55 -11.56
CA GLU A 189 8.88 34.10 -10.18
C GLU A 189 7.84 33.39 -9.31
N THR A 190 6.76 32.89 -9.91
CA THR A 190 5.67 32.22 -9.21
C THR A 190 6.01 30.74 -8.99
N TYR A 191 6.00 30.32 -7.71
CA TYR A 191 6.42 28.97 -7.32
C TYR A 191 5.55 27.85 -7.93
N SER A 192 4.28 28.10 -8.30
CA SER A 192 3.43 27.08 -8.92
C SER A 192 3.99 26.57 -10.24
N TYR A 193 4.57 27.45 -11.07
CA TYR A 193 5.22 27.03 -12.32
C TYR A 193 6.50 26.24 -12.06
N ARG A 194 7.32 26.68 -11.09
CA ARG A 194 8.53 25.94 -10.69
C ARG A 194 8.20 24.55 -10.15
N LYS A 195 7.08 24.41 -9.44
CA LYS A 195 6.57 23.12 -8.99
C LYS A 195 6.19 22.21 -10.16
N GLU A 196 5.51 22.74 -11.18
CA GLU A 196 5.17 21.96 -12.38
C GLU A 196 6.41 21.57 -13.19
N ALA A 197 7.45 22.43 -13.25
CA ALA A 197 8.74 22.06 -13.83
C ALA A 197 9.33 20.82 -13.14
N LEU A 198 9.31 20.79 -11.80
CA LEU A 198 9.80 19.65 -11.04
C LEU A 198 8.94 18.39 -11.24
N ARG A 199 7.62 18.54 -11.32
CA ARG A 199 6.71 17.44 -11.67
C ARG A 199 7.05 16.83 -13.04
N MET A 200 7.38 17.67 -14.02
CA MET A 200 7.86 17.19 -15.32
C MET A 200 9.17 16.42 -15.21
N ILE A 201 10.14 16.92 -14.43
CA ILE A 201 11.41 16.23 -14.18
C ILE A 201 11.17 14.83 -13.59
N CYS A 202 10.35 14.72 -12.52
CA CYS A 202 10.04 13.43 -11.89
C CYS A 202 9.41 12.45 -12.89
N TYR A 203 8.46 12.93 -13.71
CA TYR A 203 7.80 12.09 -14.70
C TYR A 203 8.76 11.59 -15.78
N LEU A 204 9.62 12.49 -16.29
CA LEU A 204 10.64 12.14 -17.29
C LEU A 204 11.62 11.12 -16.74
N ALA A 205 12.15 11.34 -15.54
CA ALA A 205 13.07 10.40 -14.88
C ALA A 205 12.46 9.01 -14.66
N SER A 206 11.16 8.95 -14.32
CA SER A 206 10.45 7.70 -14.06
C SER A 206 10.13 6.91 -15.33
N ASN A 207 9.78 7.58 -16.43
CA ASN A 207 9.13 6.94 -17.58
C ASN A 207 9.91 6.98 -18.89
N LYS A 208 10.82 7.94 -19.07
CA LYS A 208 11.41 8.25 -20.38
C LYS A 208 12.92 8.42 -20.38
N PHE A 209 13.49 9.06 -19.37
CA PHE A 209 14.89 9.45 -19.38
C PHE A 209 15.75 8.37 -18.72
N ASN A 210 16.76 7.91 -19.46
CA ASN A 210 17.90 7.17 -18.94
C ASN A 210 18.96 8.16 -18.39
N LYS A 211 20.11 7.64 -17.96
CA LYS A 211 21.19 8.45 -17.39
C LYS A 211 21.68 9.50 -18.40
N GLU A 212 21.89 9.10 -19.65
CA GLU A 212 22.36 9.94 -20.74
C GLU A 212 21.40 11.10 -21.01
N ALA A 213 20.10 10.81 -21.09
CA ALA A 213 19.08 11.84 -21.31
C ALA A 213 18.94 12.78 -20.11
N MET A 214 18.99 12.26 -18.88
CA MET A 214 19.00 13.10 -17.67
C MET A 214 20.17 14.09 -17.72
N GLN A 215 21.38 13.61 -18.01
CA GLN A 215 22.59 14.45 -18.05
C GLN A 215 22.51 15.53 -19.11
N LYS A 216 22.13 15.13 -20.32
CA LYS A 216 22.11 16.01 -21.48
C LYS A 216 21.06 17.12 -21.35
N TYR A 217 19.91 16.81 -20.75
CA TYR A 217 18.74 17.68 -20.84
C TYR A 217 18.32 18.32 -19.51
N ILE A 218 18.49 17.65 -18.36
CA ILE A 218 17.84 18.06 -17.09
C ILE A 218 18.81 18.41 -15.98
N MET A 219 19.96 17.72 -15.87
CA MET A 219 20.81 17.81 -14.68
C MET A 219 21.24 19.23 -14.32
N LYS A 220 21.57 20.06 -15.32
CA LYS A 220 21.93 21.47 -15.10
C LYS A 220 20.83 22.29 -14.40
N ILE A 221 19.57 22.02 -14.69
CA ILE A 221 18.43 22.71 -14.05
C ILE A 221 18.18 22.08 -12.69
N TYR A 222 18.20 20.75 -12.62
CA TYR A 222 17.94 19.99 -11.40
C TYR A 222 18.86 20.38 -10.24
N LEU A 223 20.16 20.56 -10.52
CA LEU A 223 21.16 21.00 -9.54
C LEU A 223 20.96 22.44 -9.02
N LYS A 224 20.07 23.25 -9.61
CA LYS A 224 19.76 24.60 -9.12
C LYS A 224 18.59 24.63 -8.13
N ILE A 225 17.75 23.60 -8.13
CA ILE A 225 16.49 23.54 -7.39
C ILE A 225 16.67 23.57 -5.87
N PRO A 226 17.72 22.96 -5.27
CA PRO A 226 17.94 23.01 -3.83
C PRO A 226 18.06 24.40 -3.24
N HIS A 227 18.49 25.38 -4.04
CA HIS A 227 18.69 26.75 -3.61
C HIS A 227 17.47 27.65 -3.91
N ASP A 228 16.31 27.07 -4.21
CA ASP A 228 15.09 27.83 -4.44
C ASP A 228 14.68 28.63 -3.19
N LYS A 229 14.23 29.87 -3.40
CA LYS A 229 13.76 30.74 -2.32
C LYS A 229 12.52 30.18 -1.60
N ALA A 230 11.68 29.45 -2.33
CA ALA A 230 10.47 28.84 -1.78
C ALA A 230 10.78 27.45 -1.20
N TRP A 231 10.62 27.32 0.11
CA TRP A 231 10.86 26.06 0.81
C TRP A 231 10.02 24.88 0.29
N ILE A 232 8.82 25.14 -0.23
CA ILE A 232 7.96 24.12 -0.83
C ILE A 232 8.67 23.48 -2.02
N ILE A 233 9.39 24.26 -2.84
CA ILE A 233 10.13 23.74 -3.98
C ILE A 233 11.33 22.92 -3.52
N ARG A 234 12.07 23.40 -2.50
CA ARG A 234 13.18 22.64 -1.90
C ARG A 234 12.71 21.29 -1.33
N ARG A 235 11.57 21.27 -0.63
CA ARG A 235 10.96 20.03 -0.13
C ARG A 235 10.56 19.08 -1.27
N GLU A 236 9.94 19.59 -2.32
CA GLU A 236 9.58 18.76 -3.47
C GLU A 236 10.82 18.24 -4.20
N PHE A 237 11.92 19.00 -4.24
CA PHE A 237 13.20 18.53 -4.77
C PHE A 237 13.71 17.31 -4.00
N VAL A 238 13.66 17.35 -2.67
CA VAL A 238 14.06 16.20 -1.85
C VAL A 238 13.24 14.96 -2.19
N ARG A 239 11.93 15.11 -2.37
CA ARG A 239 11.04 14.01 -2.80
C ARG A 239 11.35 13.53 -4.21
N SER A 240 11.74 14.43 -5.10
CA SER A 240 12.07 14.07 -6.48
C SER A 240 13.28 13.14 -6.61
N MET A 241 14.15 13.09 -5.57
CA MET A 241 15.27 12.16 -5.53
C MET A 241 14.84 10.70 -5.67
N GLU A 242 13.65 10.30 -5.19
CA GLU A 242 13.13 8.92 -5.38
C GLU A 242 13.11 8.49 -6.85
N TYR A 243 12.88 9.44 -7.76
CA TYR A 243 12.78 9.16 -9.20
C TYR A 243 14.11 9.38 -9.94
N VAL A 244 14.96 10.27 -9.42
CA VAL A 244 16.15 10.77 -10.11
C VAL A 244 17.42 10.04 -9.68
N ILE A 245 17.52 9.54 -8.45
CA ILE A 245 18.79 9.12 -7.84
C ILE A 245 19.50 7.96 -8.58
N ASP A 246 18.74 7.08 -9.23
CA ASP A 246 19.30 5.96 -10.01
C ASP A 246 19.62 6.36 -11.47
N LYS A 247 19.28 7.60 -11.85
CA LYS A 247 19.42 8.16 -13.19
C LYS A 247 20.49 9.25 -13.30
N ILE A 248 21.21 9.55 -12.22
CA ILE A 248 22.33 10.49 -12.25
C ILE A 248 23.63 9.76 -12.64
N PHE A 249 24.52 10.49 -13.30
CA PHE A 249 25.88 10.00 -13.50
C PHE A 249 26.65 10.08 -12.19
N ASP A 250 27.59 9.18 -12.10
CA ASP A 250 28.57 9.05 -11.05
C ASP A 250 29.28 10.37 -10.71
N GLU A 251 29.64 11.17 -11.71
CA GLU A 251 30.28 12.48 -11.54
C GLU A 251 29.40 13.52 -10.81
N ASP A 252 28.08 13.41 -10.92
CA ASP A 252 27.13 14.34 -10.29
C ASP A 252 26.66 13.90 -8.91
N VAL A 253 26.91 12.64 -8.52
CA VAL A 253 26.47 12.10 -7.22
C VAL A 253 26.99 12.95 -6.07
N ASP A 254 28.24 13.42 -6.15
CA ASP A 254 28.83 14.25 -5.11
C ASP A 254 28.10 15.60 -4.97
N SER A 255 27.74 16.24 -6.09
CA SER A 255 26.99 17.50 -6.08
C SER A 255 25.59 17.31 -5.51
N VAL A 256 24.89 16.26 -5.95
CA VAL A 256 23.53 15.95 -5.46
C VAL A 256 23.55 15.62 -3.97
N TYR A 257 24.55 14.86 -3.52
CA TYR A 257 24.70 14.51 -2.11
C TYR A 257 25.04 15.73 -1.24
N ASN A 258 25.96 16.59 -1.67
CA ASN A 258 26.29 17.80 -0.92
C ASN A 258 25.07 18.72 -0.77
N GLN A 259 24.29 18.88 -1.85
CA GLN A 259 23.03 19.64 -1.79
C GLN A 259 22.00 19.01 -0.86
N TYR A 260 21.89 17.67 -0.87
CA TYR A 260 21.05 16.95 0.09
C TYR A 260 21.47 17.26 1.55
N ILE A 261 22.77 17.27 1.85
CA ILE A 261 23.30 17.58 3.19
C ILE A 261 23.08 19.04 3.59
N GLU A 262 23.14 19.98 2.64
CA GLU A 262 22.76 21.36 2.91
C GLU A 262 21.28 21.46 3.32
N LEU A 263 20.40 20.73 2.62
CA LEU A 263 18.97 20.70 2.93
C LEU A 263 18.63 19.99 4.25
N THR A 264 19.51 19.16 4.81
CA THR A 264 19.31 18.67 6.19
C THR A 264 19.46 19.79 7.23
N HIS A 265 20.06 20.92 6.87
CA HIS A 265 20.20 22.10 7.73
C HIS A 265 19.29 23.26 7.31
N ASP A 266 18.24 22.96 6.53
CA ASP A 266 17.29 23.95 6.04
C ASP A 266 16.55 24.67 7.19
N GLU A 267 16.27 25.96 7.00
CA GLU A 267 15.49 26.78 7.93
C GLU A 267 14.07 26.23 8.17
N GLN A 268 13.50 25.51 7.18
CA GLN A 268 12.17 24.94 7.26
C GLN A 268 12.22 23.46 7.66
N LYS A 269 11.63 23.15 8.81
CA LYS A 269 11.57 21.79 9.37
C LYS A 269 10.94 20.76 8.41
N GLN A 270 10.00 21.17 7.56
CA GLN A 270 9.35 20.30 6.58
C GLN A 270 10.28 19.85 5.45
N VAL A 271 11.32 20.64 5.14
CA VAL A 271 12.37 20.26 4.19
C VAL A 271 13.28 19.23 4.85
N VAL A 272 13.76 19.53 6.07
CA VAL A 272 14.59 18.62 6.88
C VAL A 272 13.90 17.26 7.10
N ALA A 273 12.62 17.26 7.47
CA ALA A 273 11.84 16.04 7.62
C ALA A 273 11.76 15.25 6.31
N GLY A 274 11.58 15.94 5.17
CA GLY A 274 11.63 15.31 3.85
C GLY A 274 12.97 14.64 3.56
N CYS A 275 14.09 15.25 3.97
CA CYS A 275 15.42 14.65 3.79
C CYS A 275 15.53 13.33 4.57
N ILE A 276 15.06 13.32 5.81
CA ILE A 276 15.09 12.13 6.65
C ILE A 276 14.17 11.04 6.09
N GLU A 277 12.96 11.39 5.65
CA GLU A 277 11.99 10.45 5.08
C GLU A 277 12.51 9.77 3.80
N ILE A 278 13.25 10.50 2.95
CA ILE A 278 13.79 9.96 1.70
C ILE A 278 15.07 9.15 1.89
N LEU A 279 15.70 9.23 3.07
CA LEU A 279 16.99 8.58 3.35
C LEU A 279 17.00 7.09 2.98
N PRO A 280 16.01 6.26 3.39
CA PRO A 280 15.98 4.83 3.03
C PRO A 280 15.95 4.55 1.52
N THR A 281 15.48 5.51 0.73
CA THR A 281 15.45 5.40 -0.73
C THR A 281 16.80 5.78 -1.33
N ILE A 282 17.38 6.92 -0.93
CA ILE A 282 18.66 7.38 -1.51
C ILE A 282 19.84 6.48 -1.14
N ILE A 283 19.82 5.85 0.04
CA ILE A 283 20.86 4.90 0.44
C ILE A 283 20.82 3.60 -0.36
N ARG A 284 19.83 3.35 -1.21
CA ARG A 284 19.88 2.19 -2.11
C ARG A 284 20.98 2.34 -3.16
N ASN A 285 21.38 3.58 -3.46
CA ASN A 285 22.48 3.87 -4.35
C ASN A 285 23.82 3.66 -3.60
N GLU A 286 24.62 2.69 -4.06
CA GLU A 286 25.89 2.31 -3.41
C GLU A 286 26.90 3.46 -3.33
N ARG A 287 26.93 4.34 -4.34
CA ARG A 287 27.84 5.49 -4.35
C ARG A 287 27.45 6.53 -3.31
N ILE A 288 26.15 6.73 -3.07
CA ILE A 288 25.66 7.56 -1.97
C ILE A 288 26.00 6.94 -0.63
N GLN A 289 25.85 5.62 -0.45
CA GLN A 289 26.28 4.95 0.78
C GLN A 289 27.77 5.16 1.05
N TYR A 290 28.62 5.00 0.02
CA TYR A 290 30.05 5.26 0.13
C TYR A 290 30.31 6.70 0.57
N LYS A 291 29.64 7.67 -0.08
CA LYS A 291 29.83 9.09 0.24
C LYS A 291 29.36 9.46 1.63
N MET A 292 28.25 8.86 2.09
CA MET A 292 27.76 9.02 3.46
C MET A 292 28.77 8.53 4.50
N LYS A 293 29.43 7.39 4.23
CA LYS A 293 30.50 6.88 5.11
C LYS A 293 31.73 7.78 5.08
N GLU A 294 32.16 8.19 3.90
CA GLU A 294 33.32 9.08 3.70
C GLU A 294 33.16 10.41 4.45
N LEU A 295 31.96 11.02 4.38
CA LEU A 295 31.66 12.31 4.99
C LEU A 295 31.04 12.21 6.39
N ASN A 296 31.06 11.02 6.99
CA ASN A 296 30.57 10.75 8.35
C ASN A 296 29.16 11.31 8.63
N PHE A 297 28.16 10.92 7.83
CA PHE A 297 26.77 11.39 7.96
C PHE A 297 26.20 11.27 9.39
N ILE A 298 26.71 10.35 10.20
CA ILE A 298 26.32 10.20 11.61
C ILE A 298 26.45 11.51 12.41
N ASP A 299 27.42 12.37 12.11
CA ASP A 299 27.57 13.65 12.82
C ASP A 299 26.44 14.62 12.47
N THR A 300 25.98 14.60 11.22
CA THR A 300 24.77 15.31 10.79
C THR A 300 23.55 14.74 11.51
N PHE A 301 23.40 13.41 11.54
CA PHE A 301 22.28 12.78 12.23
C PHE A 301 22.25 13.15 13.72
N ARG A 302 23.39 13.10 14.42
CA ARG A 302 23.50 13.52 15.83
C ARG A 302 23.04 14.95 16.05
N LYS A 303 23.44 15.89 15.17
CA LYS A 303 22.97 17.28 15.23
C LYS A 303 21.48 17.41 14.99
N LEU A 304 20.86 16.56 14.17
CA LEU A 304 19.41 16.58 13.95
C LEU A 304 18.62 16.10 15.17
N THR A 305 19.14 15.10 15.89
CA THR A 305 18.47 14.50 17.06
C THR A 305 18.45 15.39 18.31
N THR A 306 19.14 16.52 18.31
CA THR A 306 19.16 17.47 19.44
C THR A 306 18.05 18.53 19.34
N PHE A 307 17.23 18.56 18.26
CA PHE A 307 16.21 19.59 18.00
C PHE A 307 14.76 19.05 18.05
N ASN A 308 13.92 19.64 18.92
CA ASN A 308 12.57 19.22 19.33
C ASN A 308 11.47 18.99 18.25
N ASP A 309 10.72 17.91 18.53
CA ASP A 309 9.28 17.57 18.48
C ASP A 309 8.66 17.06 17.17
N ASN A 310 9.03 17.56 15.98
CA ASN A 310 8.44 17.05 14.71
C ASN A 310 9.41 16.26 13.84
N VAL A 311 10.70 16.51 13.97
CA VAL A 311 11.77 15.84 13.19
C VAL A 311 12.11 14.48 13.81
N ASP A 312 11.92 14.37 15.13
CA ASP A 312 12.36 13.23 15.93
C ASP A 312 11.69 11.91 15.51
N VAL A 313 10.39 11.93 15.18
CA VAL A 313 9.68 10.70 14.75
C VAL A 313 10.27 10.15 13.45
N CYS A 314 10.61 11.02 12.51
CA CYS A 314 11.23 10.62 11.25
C CYS A 314 12.63 10.05 11.50
N LEU A 315 13.39 10.66 12.42
CA LEU A 315 14.73 10.19 12.80
C LEU A 315 14.69 8.79 13.41
N ILE A 316 13.72 8.50 14.29
CA ILE A 316 13.56 7.16 14.86
C ILE A 316 13.24 6.13 13.78
N LYS A 317 12.34 6.44 12.83
CA LYS A 317 11.95 5.51 11.76
C LYS A 317 13.11 5.02 10.90
N ILE A 318 14.16 5.81 10.74
CA ILE A 318 15.31 5.46 9.89
C ILE A 318 16.41 4.68 10.61
N ILE A 319 16.34 4.52 11.94
CA ILE A 319 17.34 3.81 12.73
C ILE A 319 17.69 2.41 12.20
N PRO A 320 16.74 1.55 11.78
CA PRO A 320 17.08 0.23 11.26
C PRO A 320 18.01 0.27 10.03
N TYR A 321 17.92 1.33 9.22
CA TYR A 321 18.78 1.54 8.06
C TYR A 321 20.15 2.06 8.49
N LEU A 322 20.19 2.96 9.49
CA LEU A 322 21.44 3.49 10.03
C LEU A 322 22.27 2.45 10.76
N ILE A 323 21.66 1.52 11.51
CA ILE A 323 22.37 0.39 12.14
C ILE A 323 23.08 -0.47 11.09
N LYS A 324 22.45 -0.70 9.93
CA LYS A 324 23.09 -1.44 8.84
C LYS A 324 24.27 -0.67 8.22
N LEU A 325 24.17 0.65 8.17
CA LEU A 325 25.17 1.50 7.52
C LEU A 325 26.36 1.80 8.45
N TYR A 326 26.09 1.99 9.74
CA TYR A 326 27.01 2.35 10.82
C TYR A 326 26.84 1.39 12.02
N PRO A 327 27.19 0.10 11.88
CA PRO A 327 27.05 -0.87 12.97
C PRO A 327 27.90 -0.52 14.21
N GLU A 328 28.99 0.24 14.03
CA GLU A 328 29.83 0.74 15.11
C GLU A 328 29.14 1.81 15.98
N GLU A 329 28.06 2.42 15.48
CA GLU A 329 27.28 3.46 16.16
C GLU A 329 25.97 2.92 16.76
N GLU A 330 25.80 1.60 16.77
CA GLU A 330 24.58 0.91 17.22
C GLU A 330 24.15 1.35 18.62
N GLU A 331 25.08 1.47 19.57
CA GLU A 331 24.79 1.87 20.95
C GLU A 331 24.14 3.25 21.03
N TYR A 332 24.60 4.21 20.22
CA TYR A 332 24.00 5.54 20.17
C TYR A 332 22.56 5.49 19.66
N PHE A 333 22.28 4.72 18.60
CA PHE A 333 20.93 4.57 18.07
C PHE A 333 19.97 3.89 19.06
N LEU A 334 20.44 2.85 19.75
CA LEU A 334 19.64 2.15 20.74
C LEU A 334 19.34 3.04 21.96
N ASN A 335 20.31 3.81 22.44
CA ASN A 335 20.10 4.78 23.52
C ASN A 335 19.08 5.86 23.11
N LEU A 336 19.11 6.30 21.85
CA LEU A 336 18.12 7.23 21.32
C LEU A 336 16.71 6.61 21.33
N MET A 337 16.56 5.36 20.88
CA MET A 337 15.28 4.64 20.96
C MET A 337 14.79 4.46 22.40
N GLU A 338 15.68 4.10 23.33
CA GLU A 338 15.36 3.92 24.74
C GLU A 338 14.86 5.22 25.39
N LYS A 339 15.50 6.35 25.07
CA LYS A 339 15.05 7.68 25.50
C LYS A 339 13.68 8.03 24.89
N SER A 340 13.45 7.71 23.61
CA SER A 340 12.17 7.95 22.94
C SER A 340 10.99 7.18 23.56
N CYS A 341 11.25 6.09 24.27
CA CYS A 341 10.23 5.37 25.03
C CYS A 341 9.67 6.18 26.21
N ASP A 342 10.41 7.18 26.72
CA ASP A 342 9.97 8.03 27.83
C ASP A 342 9.22 9.28 27.35
N SER A 343 9.00 9.42 26.03
CA SER A 343 8.28 10.57 25.46
C SER A 343 6.83 10.60 25.92
N ILE A 344 6.31 11.80 26.19
CA ILE A 344 4.89 12.03 26.52
C ILE A 344 4.01 11.71 25.30
N GLU A 345 4.54 11.92 24.09
CA GLU A 345 3.81 11.71 22.85
C GLU A 345 3.69 10.23 22.48
N GLU A 346 2.46 9.74 22.36
CA GLU A 346 2.19 8.35 21.98
C GLU A 346 2.77 8.02 20.60
N ILE A 347 2.76 8.97 19.66
CA ILE A 347 3.30 8.76 18.30
C ILE A 347 4.79 8.41 18.32
N MET A 348 5.57 8.99 19.23
CA MET A 348 6.99 8.70 19.39
C MET A 348 7.20 7.28 19.90
N ARG A 349 6.55 6.92 21.02
CA ARG A 349 6.65 5.59 21.62
C ARG A 349 6.15 4.50 20.68
N ASN A 350 5.06 4.77 19.95
CA ASN A 350 4.53 3.86 18.94
C ASN A 350 5.49 3.70 17.75
N THR A 351 6.23 4.75 17.39
CA THR A 351 7.24 4.66 16.33
C THR A 351 8.38 3.71 16.73
N VAL A 352 8.86 3.79 17.98
CA VAL A 352 9.84 2.82 18.51
C VAL A 352 9.27 1.39 18.47
N ASN A 353 8.00 1.23 18.86
CA ASN A 353 7.32 -0.07 18.82
C ASN A 353 7.26 -0.67 17.41
N ILE A 354 6.89 0.14 16.40
CA ILE A 354 6.80 -0.31 15.00
C ILE A 354 8.13 -0.85 14.49
N ILE A 355 9.24 -0.18 14.80
CA ILE A 355 10.56 -0.58 14.32
C ILE A 355 11.25 -1.63 15.22
N PHE A 356 10.71 -1.90 16.42
CA PHE A 356 11.38 -2.69 17.45
C PHE A 356 11.88 -4.03 16.93
N LYS A 357 11.03 -4.82 16.26
CA LYS A 357 11.42 -6.15 15.77
C LYS A 357 12.53 -6.07 14.73
N GLN A 358 12.45 -5.12 13.80
CA GLN A 358 13.47 -4.94 12.78
C GLN A 358 14.82 -4.57 13.41
N VAL A 359 14.83 -3.69 14.42
CA VAL A 359 16.05 -3.36 15.15
C VAL A 359 16.52 -4.55 15.99
N PHE A 360 15.59 -5.26 16.64
CA PHE A 360 15.89 -6.44 17.44
C PHE A 360 16.61 -7.52 16.63
N ASP A 361 16.25 -7.71 15.36
CA ASP A 361 16.88 -8.70 14.50
C ASP A 361 18.26 -8.24 13.97
N LEU A 362 18.51 -6.93 13.91
CA LEU A 362 19.76 -6.35 13.37
C LEU A 362 20.83 -6.09 14.42
N ALA A 363 20.42 -5.63 15.61
CA ALA A 363 21.32 -5.14 16.65
C ALA A 363 22.04 -6.28 17.39
N HIS A 364 23.30 -6.06 17.76
CA HIS A 364 24.11 -6.96 18.56
C HIS A 364 23.88 -6.74 20.07
N ASN A 365 23.74 -5.48 20.50
CA ASN A 365 23.53 -5.11 21.89
C ASN A 365 22.08 -5.33 22.31
N LYS A 366 21.81 -6.54 22.80
CA LYS A 366 20.47 -6.90 23.25
C LYS A 366 20.07 -6.23 24.57
N ASN A 367 21.01 -5.84 25.43
CA ASN A 367 20.68 -5.34 26.77
C ASN A 367 19.82 -4.07 26.74
N ILE A 368 20.14 -3.11 25.86
CA ILE A 368 19.33 -1.89 25.69
C ILE A 368 17.95 -2.24 25.11
N LEU A 369 17.88 -3.20 24.18
CA LEU A 369 16.61 -3.67 23.63
C LEU A 369 15.72 -4.34 24.67
N LEU A 370 16.30 -5.03 25.66
CA LEU A 370 15.53 -5.58 26.79
C LEU A 370 14.91 -4.45 27.63
N ASN A 371 15.62 -3.35 27.85
CA ASN A 371 15.06 -2.17 28.55
C ASN A 371 13.93 -1.52 27.74
N ILE A 372 14.13 -1.33 26.43
CA ILE A 372 13.10 -0.80 25.52
C ILE A 372 11.85 -1.67 25.56
N PHE A 373 12.01 -3.00 25.47
CA PHE A 373 10.91 -3.94 25.57
C PHE A 373 10.18 -3.77 26.90
N GLU A 374 10.89 -3.73 28.03
CA GLU A 374 10.26 -3.63 29.35
C GLU A 374 9.44 -2.34 29.50
N LYS A 375 9.96 -1.21 29.03
CA LYS A 375 9.23 0.07 29.02
C LYS A 375 7.95 -0.04 28.20
N LEU A 376 8.04 -0.48 26.95
CA LEU A 376 6.91 -0.48 26.01
C LEU A 376 5.90 -1.61 26.30
N ALA A 377 6.33 -2.74 26.87
CA ALA A 377 5.44 -3.82 27.31
C ALA A 377 4.61 -3.45 28.55
N ASN A 378 4.96 -2.34 29.21
CA ASN A 378 4.23 -1.75 30.33
C ASN A 378 3.68 -0.36 30.00
N ASP A 379 3.60 0.01 28.71
CA ASP A 379 3.09 1.30 28.27
C ASP A 379 1.63 1.52 28.69
N GLN A 380 1.27 2.79 28.90
CA GLN A 380 -0.09 3.21 29.22
C GLN A 380 -1.04 2.98 28.04
N SER A 381 -0.57 3.13 26.80
CA SER A 381 -1.34 2.82 25.60
C SER A 381 -1.54 1.31 25.46
N ALA A 382 -2.80 0.87 25.49
CA ALA A 382 -3.16 -0.53 25.31
C ALA A 382 -2.68 -1.08 23.96
N GLY A 383 -2.66 -0.25 22.92
CA GLY A 383 -2.17 -0.61 21.58
C GLY A 383 -0.68 -0.90 21.60
N ILE A 384 0.13 0.03 22.13
CA ILE A 384 1.58 -0.12 22.21
C ILE A 384 1.95 -1.37 23.02
N LYS A 385 1.38 -1.46 24.23
CA LYS A 385 1.57 -2.55 25.17
C LYS A 385 1.25 -3.92 24.55
N SER A 386 0.08 -4.04 23.91
CA SER A 386 -0.34 -5.31 23.30
C SER A 386 0.57 -5.73 22.16
N GLU A 387 1.01 -4.79 21.31
CA GLU A 387 1.88 -5.11 20.19
C GLU A 387 3.29 -5.50 20.66
N MET A 388 3.86 -4.77 21.63
CA MET A 388 5.19 -5.07 22.17
C MET A 388 5.23 -6.45 22.83
N ARG A 389 4.21 -6.80 23.63
CA ARG A 389 4.12 -8.10 24.34
C ARG A 389 4.13 -9.32 23.42
N ARG A 390 3.87 -9.16 22.11
CA ARG A 390 3.99 -10.25 21.13
C ARG A 390 5.43 -10.77 21.02
N TYR A 391 6.42 -9.94 21.33
CA TYR A 391 7.84 -10.28 21.29
C TYR A 391 8.37 -10.86 22.62
N ILE A 392 7.50 -11.23 23.57
CA ILE A 392 7.95 -11.76 24.87
C ILE A 392 8.87 -12.98 24.73
N CYS A 393 8.60 -13.88 23.78
CA CYS A 393 9.42 -15.07 23.59
C CYS A 393 10.82 -14.74 23.05
N ASP A 394 10.94 -13.71 22.20
CA ASP A 394 12.22 -13.23 21.68
C ASP A 394 13.11 -12.76 22.85
N VAL A 395 12.57 -11.94 23.76
CA VAL A 395 13.33 -11.39 24.89
C VAL A 395 13.55 -12.38 26.04
N LEU A 396 12.60 -13.28 26.29
CA LEU A 396 12.68 -14.29 27.36
C LEU A 396 13.84 -15.26 27.13
N SER A 397 14.17 -15.54 25.87
CA SER A 397 15.30 -16.39 25.48
C SER A 397 16.66 -15.79 25.84
N LEU A 398 16.72 -14.46 26.04
CA LEU A 398 17.94 -13.72 26.34
C LEU A 398 18.12 -13.48 27.84
N ASP A 399 17.03 -13.20 28.57
CA ASP A 399 17.04 -13.01 30.01
C ASP A 399 15.78 -13.59 30.65
N THR A 400 15.82 -14.90 30.93
CA THR A 400 14.70 -15.61 31.54
C THR A 400 14.40 -15.09 32.95
N GLY A 401 15.41 -14.64 33.71
CA GLY A 401 15.23 -14.14 35.07
C GLY A 401 14.39 -12.87 35.11
N ARG A 402 14.67 -11.93 34.22
CA ARG A 402 13.98 -10.63 34.13
C ARG A 402 12.53 -10.74 33.65
N PHE A 403 12.23 -11.65 32.71
CA PHE A 403 10.94 -11.67 32.03
C PHE A 403 10.01 -12.84 32.39
N SER A 404 10.43 -13.76 33.28
CA SER A 404 9.62 -14.92 33.65
C SER A 404 8.24 -14.56 34.21
N ASP A 405 8.15 -13.58 35.11
CA ASP A 405 6.88 -13.23 35.76
C ASP A 405 5.92 -12.53 34.80
N LEU A 406 6.45 -11.62 33.96
CA LEU A 406 5.68 -11.02 32.87
C LEU A 406 5.18 -12.12 31.94
N PHE A 407 6.06 -13.02 31.47
CA PHE A 407 5.69 -14.13 30.60
C PHE A 407 4.57 -15.00 31.18
N ARG A 408 4.66 -15.40 32.46
CA ARG A 408 3.60 -16.16 33.14
C ARG A 408 2.28 -15.41 33.15
N SER A 409 2.30 -14.10 33.41
CA SER A 409 1.09 -13.27 33.37
C SER A 409 0.46 -13.24 31.97
N LEU A 410 1.28 -13.20 30.92
CA LEU A 410 0.82 -13.18 29.52
C LEU A 410 0.23 -14.51 29.07
N VAL A 411 0.72 -15.63 29.61
CA VAL A 411 0.15 -16.96 29.37
C VAL A 411 -1.28 -17.06 29.93
N GLU A 412 -1.58 -16.36 31.02
CA GLU A 412 -2.93 -16.33 31.60
C GLU A 412 -3.83 -15.28 30.91
N GLU A 413 -3.26 -14.19 30.38
CA GLU A 413 -3.99 -13.04 29.82
C GLU A 413 -5.00 -13.43 28.70
N SER A 414 -6.10 -12.69 28.61
CA SER A 414 -7.14 -12.88 27.57
C SER A 414 -6.79 -12.28 26.20
N ASN A 415 -5.51 -12.06 25.90
CA ASN A 415 -5.06 -11.52 24.62
C ASN A 415 -4.70 -12.64 23.63
N PHE A 416 -5.57 -12.84 22.63
CA PHE A 416 -5.38 -13.86 21.59
C PHE A 416 -4.05 -13.69 20.83
N ARG A 417 -3.67 -12.47 20.43
CA ARG A 417 -2.48 -12.23 19.60
C ARG A 417 -1.19 -12.62 20.34
N VAL A 418 -1.12 -12.28 21.62
CA VAL A 418 0.01 -12.65 22.48
C VAL A 418 0.06 -14.17 22.68
N LYS A 419 -1.08 -14.81 22.99
CA LYS A 419 -1.14 -16.28 23.16
C LYS A 419 -0.76 -17.07 21.91
N VAL A 420 -1.19 -16.62 20.73
CA VAL A 420 -0.77 -17.25 19.47
C VAL A 420 0.73 -17.10 19.26
N SER A 421 1.29 -15.91 19.53
CA SER A 421 2.75 -15.71 19.44
C SER A 421 3.50 -16.66 20.37
N ILE A 422 3.07 -16.78 21.63
CA ILE A 422 3.69 -17.71 22.59
C ILE A 422 3.56 -19.16 22.11
N ALA A 423 2.38 -19.57 21.63
CA ALA A 423 2.15 -20.93 21.14
C ALA A 423 3.07 -21.29 19.97
N GLN A 424 3.29 -20.35 19.04
CA GLN A 424 4.19 -20.53 17.90
C GLN A 424 5.66 -20.72 18.33
N HIS A 425 6.05 -20.19 19.49
CA HIS A 425 7.41 -20.28 20.03
C HIS A 425 7.60 -21.41 21.05
N LEU A 426 6.58 -22.24 21.32
CA LEU A 426 6.70 -23.37 22.25
C LEU A 426 7.94 -24.26 22.04
N PRO A 427 8.38 -24.59 20.80
CA PRO A 427 9.58 -25.40 20.60
C PRO A 427 10.84 -24.79 21.23
N VAL A 428 10.97 -23.46 21.24
CA VAL A 428 12.11 -22.72 21.82
C VAL A 428 12.07 -22.79 23.35
N LEU A 429 10.88 -22.93 23.94
CA LEU A 429 10.68 -22.91 25.38
C LEU A 429 10.96 -24.27 26.06
N ARG A 430 11.21 -25.35 25.31
CA ARG A 430 11.32 -26.74 25.83
C ARG A 430 12.35 -26.93 26.94
N THR A 431 13.40 -26.10 26.95
CA THR A 431 14.48 -26.16 27.96
C THR A 431 14.13 -25.41 29.24
N MET A 432 13.03 -24.65 29.27
CA MET A 432 12.62 -23.86 30.42
C MET A 432 11.87 -24.70 31.45
N SER A 433 12.10 -24.44 32.74
CA SER A 433 11.52 -25.21 33.85
C SER A 433 9.99 -25.14 33.94
N PHE A 434 9.38 -24.11 33.36
CA PHE A 434 7.93 -23.91 33.32
C PHE A 434 7.28 -24.35 32.01
N TYR A 435 8.02 -24.96 31.08
CA TYR A 435 7.52 -25.33 29.76
C TYR A 435 6.25 -26.20 29.81
N ASP A 436 6.25 -27.25 30.64
CA ASP A 436 5.13 -28.19 30.70
C ASP A 436 3.84 -27.51 31.19
N ASP A 437 3.95 -26.60 32.18
CA ASP A 437 2.82 -25.78 32.65
C ASP A 437 2.24 -24.89 31.54
N VAL A 438 3.11 -24.22 30.79
CA VAL A 438 2.71 -23.36 29.66
C VAL A 438 2.05 -24.18 28.56
N LEU A 439 2.64 -25.32 28.19
CA LEU A 439 2.09 -26.20 27.16
C LEU A 439 0.68 -26.66 27.54
N VAL A 440 0.48 -27.08 28.79
CA VAL A 440 -0.84 -27.47 29.29
C VAL A 440 -1.83 -26.31 29.22
N LYS A 441 -1.46 -25.12 29.70
CA LYS A 441 -2.34 -23.94 29.70
C LYS A 441 -2.75 -23.50 28.30
N LEU A 442 -1.81 -23.49 27.35
CA LEU A 442 -2.12 -23.13 25.96
C LEU A 442 -2.98 -24.19 25.27
N THR A 443 -2.77 -25.48 25.60
CA THR A 443 -3.64 -26.57 25.14
C THR A 443 -5.06 -26.39 25.65
N MET A 444 -5.23 -25.91 26.89
CA MET A 444 -6.53 -25.65 27.52
C MET A 444 -7.11 -24.25 27.21
N SER A 445 -6.49 -23.50 26.30
CA SER A 445 -6.92 -22.15 25.92
C SER A 445 -8.35 -22.12 25.33
N GLY A 446 -9.10 -21.06 25.61
CA GLY A 446 -10.40 -20.81 24.95
C GLY A 446 -10.28 -20.50 23.46
N PHE A 447 -9.08 -20.17 22.96
CA PHE A 447 -8.86 -19.81 21.57
C PHE A 447 -8.44 -21.01 20.72
N PHE A 448 -9.28 -21.39 19.75
CA PHE A 448 -9.03 -22.55 18.88
C PHE A 448 -7.64 -22.53 18.21
N GLY A 449 -7.23 -21.40 17.62
CA GLY A 449 -5.92 -21.29 16.95
C GLY A 449 -4.72 -21.45 17.89
N VAL A 450 -4.87 -21.14 19.18
CA VAL A 450 -3.83 -21.39 20.20
C VAL A 450 -3.78 -22.89 20.53
N ARG A 451 -4.95 -23.51 20.72
CA ARG A 451 -5.06 -24.95 21.03
C ARG A 451 -4.46 -25.81 19.94
N GLU A 452 -4.73 -25.50 18.67
CA GLU A 452 -4.25 -26.28 17.54
C GLU A 452 -2.72 -26.38 17.52
N VAL A 453 -2.03 -25.24 17.71
CA VAL A 453 -0.57 -25.19 17.75
C VAL A 453 -0.04 -25.96 18.97
N ALA A 454 -0.63 -25.77 20.15
CA ALA A 454 -0.22 -26.45 21.37
C ALA A 454 -0.43 -27.97 21.32
N LEU A 455 -1.56 -28.44 20.75
CA LEU A 455 -1.84 -29.87 20.57
C LEU A 455 -0.82 -30.55 19.66
N LYS A 456 -0.43 -29.89 18.56
CA LYS A 456 0.63 -30.39 17.68
C LYS A 456 1.98 -30.47 18.40
N GLU A 457 2.25 -29.50 19.27
CA GLU A 457 3.46 -29.48 20.06
C GLU A 457 3.51 -30.59 21.12
N ILE A 458 2.38 -30.97 21.73
CA ILE A 458 2.32 -32.18 22.59
C ILE A 458 2.83 -33.40 21.83
N GLU A 459 2.33 -33.62 20.61
CA GLU A 459 2.75 -34.77 19.80
C GLU A 459 4.26 -34.74 19.50
N ASN A 460 4.82 -33.57 19.22
CA ASN A 460 6.26 -33.42 18.96
C ASN A 460 7.09 -33.68 20.22
N CYS A 461 6.68 -33.09 21.34
CA CYS A 461 7.34 -33.24 22.64
C CYS A 461 7.40 -34.71 23.08
N LEU A 462 6.32 -35.47 22.86
CA LEU A 462 6.26 -36.89 23.21
C LEU A 462 7.07 -37.78 22.28
N LYS A 463 7.21 -37.43 20.99
CA LYS A 463 8.12 -38.14 20.08
C LYS A 463 9.58 -38.04 20.53
N GLU A 464 9.96 -36.91 21.12
CA GLU A 464 11.32 -36.67 21.60
C GLU A 464 11.55 -37.21 23.02
N ASN A 465 10.53 -37.12 23.89
CA ASN A 465 10.64 -37.54 25.28
C ASN A 465 9.34 -38.20 25.78
N GLU A 466 9.24 -39.51 25.55
CA GLU A 466 8.10 -40.32 25.96
C GLU A 466 7.85 -40.32 27.48
N SER A 467 8.88 -40.08 28.30
CA SER A 467 8.74 -40.05 29.77
C SER A 467 7.80 -38.94 30.26
N LYS A 468 7.62 -37.88 29.47
CA LYS A 468 6.69 -36.78 29.78
C LYS A 468 5.22 -37.16 29.64
N ARG A 469 4.90 -38.28 28.98
CA ARG A 469 3.52 -38.68 28.70
C ARG A 469 2.69 -38.82 29.98
N SER A 470 3.25 -39.46 31.00
CA SER A 470 2.58 -39.65 32.30
C SER A 470 2.26 -38.32 32.99
N ILE A 471 3.22 -37.39 32.96
CA ILE A 471 3.13 -36.06 33.57
C ILE A 471 2.01 -35.25 32.89
N LEU A 472 2.06 -35.14 31.56
CA LEU A 472 1.07 -34.40 30.79
C LEU A 472 -0.34 -35.01 30.93
N PHE A 473 -0.45 -36.34 30.87
CA PHE A 473 -1.73 -37.03 31.04
C PHE A 473 -2.37 -36.71 32.40
N ASN A 474 -1.59 -36.79 33.48
CA ASN A 474 -2.06 -36.48 34.83
C ASN A 474 -2.44 -35.00 34.98
N GLN A 475 -1.71 -34.09 34.36
CA GLN A 475 -2.06 -32.66 34.34
C GLN A 475 -3.37 -32.41 33.58
N PHE A 476 -3.56 -33.02 32.42
CA PHE A 476 -4.80 -32.88 31.65
C PHE A 476 -6.02 -33.42 32.39
N LEU A 477 -5.89 -34.54 33.12
CA LEU A 477 -6.98 -35.09 33.93
C LEU A 477 -7.59 -34.08 34.90
N THR A 478 -6.81 -33.14 35.42
CA THR A 478 -7.31 -32.09 36.34
C THR A 478 -8.40 -31.21 35.71
N TYR A 479 -8.43 -31.09 34.37
CA TYR A 479 -9.39 -30.27 33.63
C TYR A 479 -10.75 -30.95 33.39
N GLN A 480 -10.98 -32.17 33.88
CA GLN A 480 -12.33 -32.79 33.86
C GLN A 480 -13.38 -31.94 34.58
N LYS A 481 -12.95 -31.21 35.62
CA LYS A 481 -13.80 -30.28 36.37
C LYS A 481 -13.69 -28.83 35.89
N GLY A 482 -13.03 -28.60 34.75
CA GLY A 482 -12.83 -27.28 34.16
C GLY A 482 -14.10 -26.70 33.54
N ASN A 483 -14.00 -25.48 32.99
CA ASN A 483 -15.09 -24.88 32.21
C ASN A 483 -15.35 -25.63 30.88
N CYS A 484 -16.42 -25.29 30.17
CA CYS A 484 -16.80 -26.01 28.94
C CYS A 484 -15.71 -25.98 27.85
N HIS A 485 -14.97 -24.88 27.70
CA HIS A 485 -13.88 -24.78 26.72
C HIS A 485 -12.69 -25.67 27.10
N GLN A 486 -12.38 -25.74 28.39
CA GLN A 486 -11.32 -26.61 28.92
C GLN A 486 -11.69 -28.09 28.78
N ARG A 487 -12.93 -28.48 29.11
CA ARG A 487 -13.40 -29.86 28.92
C ARG A 487 -13.44 -30.25 27.44
N GLN A 488 -13.83 -29.34 26.56
CA GLN A 488 -13.70 -29.54 25.11
C GLN A 488 -12.23 -29.75 24.69
N ALA A 489 -11.31 -28.92 25.18
CA ALA A 489 -9.89 -29.02 24.89
C ALA A 489 -9.27 -30.33 25.43
N LEU A 490 -9.71 -30.77 26.61
CA LEU A 490 -9.29 -32.01 27.25
C LEU A 490 -9.53 -33.23 26.34
N ALA A 491 -10.67 -33.30 25.66
CA ALA A 491 -10.96 -34.39 24.73
C ALA A 491 -9.88 -34.49 23.64
N TYR A 492 -9.48 -33.37 23.05
CA TYR A 492 -8.41 -33.33 22.04
C TYR A 492 -7.02 -33.56 22.64
N ALA A 493 -6.76 -33.07 23.85
CA ALA A 493 -5.50 -33.32 24.56
C ALA A 493 -5.29 -34.81 24.84
N PHE A 494 -6.36 -35.54 25.19
CA PHE A 494 -6.32 -37.00 25.33
C PHE A 494 -5.96 -37.71 24.02
N VAL A 495 -6.44 -37.22 22.87
CA VAL A 495 -6.01 -37.75 21.57
C VAL A 495 -4.52 -37.52 21.36
N ALA A 496 -4.05 -36.29 21.57
CA ALA A 496 -2.64 -35.94 21.34
C ALA A 496 -1.69 -36.73 22.26
N VAL A 497 -1.98 -36.81 23.56
CA VAL A 497 -1.15 -37.52 24.55
C VAL A 497 -1.25 -39.05 24.44
N SER A 498 -2.25 -39.60 23.75
CA SER A 498 -2.39 -41.07 23.56
C SER A 498 -1.93 -41.53 22.17
N LYS A 499 -1.59 -40.61 21.27
CA LYS A 499 -1.22 -40.93 19.90
C LYS A 499 -0.06 -41.92 19.85
N GLY A 500 -0.27 -43.05 19.18
CA GLY A 500 0.71 -44.13 19.02
C GLY A 500 1.00 -44.93 20.30
N ASN A 501 0.22 -44.75 21.38
CA ASN A 501 0.44 -45.43 22.65
C ASN A 501 -0.87 -46.05 23.19
N GLU A 502 -0.94 -47.38 23.17
CA GLU A 502 -2.13 -48.15 23.56
C GLU A 502 -2.45 -48.07 25.06
N GLU A 503 -1.42 -48.00 25.92
CA GLU A 503 -1.58 -47.86 27.36
C GLU A 503 -2.36 -46.57 27.70
N TYR A 504 -1.94 -45.44 27.10
CA TYR A 504 -2.61 -44.16 27.32
C TYR A 504 -3.94 -44.05 26.60
N THR A 505 -4.12 -44.74 25.47
CA THR A 505 -5.44 -44.89 24.84
C THR A 505 -6.42 -45.59 25.78
N THR A 506 -5.97 -46.66 26.45
CA THR A 506 -6.76 -47.40 27.44
C THR A 506 -7.05 -46.54 28.67
N LYS A 507 -6.09 -45.73 29.14
CA LYS A 507 -6.29 -44.78 30.26
C LYS A 507 -7.23 -43.62 29.90
N ALA A 508 -7.16 -43.09 28.68
CA ALA A 508 -8.00 -41.98 28.21
C ALA A 508 -9.46 -42.40 28.00
N THR A 509 -9.69 -43.64 27.53
CA THR A 509 -11.02 -44.11 27.11
C THR A 509 -12.10 -43.97 28.20
N PRO A 510 -11.91 -44.44 29.46
CA PRO A 510 -12.92 -44.28 30.50
C PRO A 510 -13.24 -42.80 30.79
N ASN A 511 -12.23 -41.94 30.74
CA ASN A 511 -12.39 -40.51 30.97
C ASN A 511 -13.19 -39.84 29.85
N LEU A 512 -13.00 -40.26 28.60
CA LEU A 512 -13.81 -39.82 27.47
C LEU A 512 -15.25 -40.36 27.56
N ILE A 513 -15.45 -41.62 27.96
CA ILE A 513 -16.80 -42.17 28.16
C ILE A 513 -17.59 -41.33 29.16
N LEU A 514 -16.99 -40.95 30.30
CA LEU A 514 -17.62 -40.07 31.28
C LEU A 514 -18.01 -38.70 30.70
N MET A 515 -17.24 -38.18 29.74
CA MET A 515 -17.51 -36.90 29.09
C MET A 515 -18.61 -36.97 28.01
N LEU A 516 -19.15 -38.15 27.69
CA LEU A 516 -20.33 -38.28 26.83
C LEU A 516 -21.61 -37.83 27.55
N ASP A 517 -21.62 -37.81 28.87
CA ASP A 517 -22.74 -37.31 29.68
C ASP A 517 -22.60 -35.81 30.03
N ASP A 518 -21.64 -35.08 29.42
CA ASP A 518 -21.44 -33.66 29.70
C ASP A 518 -22.69 -32.85 29.33
N PRO A 519 -23.14 -31.88 30.15
CA PRO A 519 -24.32 -31.08 29.84
C PRO A 519 -24.17 -30.23 28.56
N ILE A 520 -22.94 -29.93 28.13
CA ILE A 520 -22.66 -29.08 26.97
C ILE A 520 -22.44 -29.94 25.72
N SER A 521 -23.30 -29.77 24.71
CA SER A 521 -23.24 -30.54 23.45
C SER A 521 -21.89 -30.45 22.75
N ASN A 522 -21.25 -29.27 22.72
CA ASN A 522 -19.91 -29.10 22.14
C ASN A 522 -18.82 -29.95 22.82
N VAL A 523 -18.95 -30.22 24.12
CA VAL A 523 -18.05 -31.13 24.84
C VAL A 523 -18.33 -32.55 24.39
N ARG A 524 -19.59 -32.99 24.38
CA ARG A 524 -20.00 -34.32 23.89
C ARG A 524 -19.52 -34.58 22.45
N ILE A 525 -19.69 -33.62 21.55
CA ILE A 525 -19.20 -33.69 20.16
C ILE A 525 -17.68 -33.89 20.12
N SER A 526 -16.93 -33.11 20.90
CA SER A 526 -15.46 -33.21 20.89
C SER A 526 -14.98 -34.53 21.50
N THR A 527 -15.70 -35.05 22.49
CA THR A 527 -15.51 -36.38 23.07
C THR A 527 -15.76 -37.49 22.04
N LEU A 528 -16.85 -37.42 21.28
CA LEU A 528 -17.15 -38.37 20.20
C LEU A 528 -16.04 -38.39 19.15
N ILE A 529 -15.61 -37.20 18.70
CA ILE A 529 -14.49 -37.06 17.76
C ILE A 529 -13.21 -37.67 18.34
N ALA A 530 -12.94 -37.44 19.63
CA ALA A 530 -11.77 -38.00 20.30
C ALA A 530 -11.79 -39.53 20.36
N LEU A 531 -12.92 -40.13 20.76
CA LEU A 531 -13.12 -41.59 20.74
C LEU A 531 -12.92 -42.16 19.33
N GLY A 532 -13.48 -41.51 18.31
CA GLY A 532 -13.29 -41.85 16.90
C GLY A 532 -11.84 -41.84 16.44
N LYS A 533 -11.05 -40.87 16.90
CA LYS A 533 -9.62 -40.74 16.56
C LYS A 533 -8.75 -41.75 17.29
N LEU A 534 -9.11 -42.14 18.51
CA LEU A 534 -8.39 -43.15 19.28
C LEU A 534 -8.62 -44.58 18.78
N HIS A 535 -9.62 -44.79 17.91
CA HIS A 535 -9.99 -46.12 17.40
C HIS A 535 -10.24 -47.16 18.52
N SER A 536 -10.69 -46.68 19.69
CA SER A 536 -10.98 -47.53 20.84
C SER A 536 -12.30 -48.28 20.58
N SER A 537 -12.19 -49.54 20.16
CA SER A 537 -13.33 -50.42 19.86
C SER A 537 -13.74 -51.29 21.05
N SER A 538 -13.35 -50.90 22.26
CA SER A 538 -13.71 -51.63 23.48
C SER A 538 -15.23 -51.73 23.61
N GLN A 539 -15.68 -52.82 24.24
CA GLN A 539 -17.11 -53.06 24.44
C GLN A 539 -17.77 -51.93 25.23
N ASP A 540 -17.03 -51.30 26.16
CA ASP A 540 -17.48 -50.16 26.93
C ASP A 540 -17.77 -48.94 26.04
N VAL A 541 -16.94 -48.67 25.03
CA VAL A 541 -17.17 -47.59 24.05
C VAL A 541 -18.41 -47.89 23.22
N LYS A 542 -18.57 -49.13 22.73
CA LYS A 542 -19.76 -49.52 21.95
C LYS A 542 -21.04 -49.38 22.77
N PHE A 543 -21.01 -49.79 24.03
CA PHE A 543 -22.14 -49.67 24.95
C PHE A 543 -22.46 -48.20 25.26
N ALA A 544 -21.45 -47.38 25.54
CA ALA A 544 -21.62 -45.96 25.82
C ALA A 544 -22.20 -45.21 24.61
N LEU A 545 -21.68 -45.44 23.40
CA LEU A 545 -22.19 -44.83 22.16
C LEU A 545 -23.63 -45.27 21.85
N SER A 546 -23.96 -46.56 22.02
CA SER A 546 -25.33 -47.05 21.84
C SER A 546 -26.30 -46.44 22.85
N THR A 547 -25.85 -46.22 24.08
CA THR A 547 -26.65 -45.56 25.13
C THR A 547 -26.87 -44.09 24.80
N LEU A 548 -25.82 -43.38 24.37
CA LEU A 548 -25.93 -41.99 23.93
C LEU A 548 -26.92 -41.84 22.76
N LEU A 549 -26.82 -42.68 21.73
CA LEU A 549 -27.72 -42.63 20.56
C LEU A 549 -29.21 -42.81 20.93
N LYS A 550 -29.52 -43.59 21.97
CA LYS A 550 -30.91 -43.79 22.43
C LYS A 550 -31.47 -42.60 23.21
N ASN A 551 -30.60 -41.88 23.91
CA ASN A 551 -30.99 -40.88 24.91
C ASN A 551 -30.68 -39.43 24.48
N GLU A 552 -29.88 -39.23 23.44
CA GLU A 552 -29.47 -37.91 22.97
C GLU A 552 -30.58 -37.25 22.15
N HIS A 553 -30.79 -35.96 22.41
CA HIS A 553 -31.81 -35.14 21.75
C HIS A 553 -31.20 -34.01 20.92
N ASP A 554 -29.93 -33.66 21.16
CA ASP A 554 -29.17 -32.74 20.32
C ASP A 554 -28.83 -33.41 18.97
N THR A 555 -29.36 -32.86 17.89
CA THR A 555 -29.22 -33.42 16.54
C THR A 555 -27.77 -33.47 16.07
N ASP A 556 -26.94 -32.48 16.44
CA ASP A 556 -25.54 -32.44 16.03
C ASP A 556 -24.74 -33.52 16.76
N VAL A 557 -24.98 -33.70 18.06
CA VAL A 557 -24.38 -34.78 18.85
C VAL A 557 -24.81 -36.14 18.30
N HIS A 558 -26.10 -36.31 18.00
CA HIS A 558 -26.65 -37.56 17.48
C HIS A 558 -26.01 -37.95 16.13
N ASN A 559 -25.97 -37.03 15.17
CA ASN A 559 -25.37 -37.25 13.85
C ASN A 559 -23.89 -37.63 13.94
N ILE A 560 -23.13 -36.97 14.82
CA ILE A 560 -21.71 -37.30 15.03
C ILE A 560 -21.57 -38.65 15.73
N ALA A 561 -22.44 -38.95 16.71
CA ALA A 561 -22.44 -40.24 17.38
C ALA A 561 -22.72 -41.39 16.42
N GLU A 562 -23.66 -41.25 15.47
CA GLU A 562 -23.93 -42.25 14.44
C GLU A 562 -22.70 -42.50 13.55
N GLN A 563 -22.06 -41.42 13.09
CA GLN A 563 -20.85 -41.52 12.26
C GLN A 563 -19.71 -42.21 12.99
N ILE A 564 -19.49 -41.87 14.26
CA ILE A 564 -18.44 -42.50 15.08
C ILE A 564 -18.80 -43.95 15.39
N TYR A 565 -20.07 -44.25 15.69
CA TYR A 565 -20.54 -45.62 15.91
C TYR A 565 -20.30 -46.48 14.67
N ALA A 566 -20.70 -46.04 13.48
CA ALA A 566 -20.47 -46.75 12.22
C ALA A 566 -18.98 -46.93 11.87
N ARG A 567 -18.08 -46.13 12.44
CA ARG A 567 -16.63 -46.22 12.23
C ARG A 567 -15.95 -47.19 13.21
N ILE A 568 -16.47 -47.32 14.43
CA ILE A 568 -15.85 -48.10 15.52
C ILE A 568 -16.50 -49.50 15.66
N CYS A 569 -17.80 -49.61 15.36
CA CYS A 569 -18.58 -50.84 15.43
C CYS A 569 -18.66 -51.50 14.06
#